data_AF-A0A9P3F501-F1
#
_entry.id   AF-A0A9P3F501-F1
#
_cell.length_a   1.000
_cell.length_b   1.000
_cell.length_c   1.000
_cell.angle_alpha   90.00
_cell.angle_beta   90.00
_cell.angle_gamma   90.00
#
_symmetry.space_group_name_H-M   'P 1'
#
loop_
_entity.id
_entity.type
_entity.pdbx_description
1 polymer ?
#
loop_
_entity_poly.entity_id
_entity_poly.type
_entity_poly.pdbx_seq_one_letter_code
_entity_poly.pdbx_strand_id
1 'polypeptide(L)'
;MSRSPTLREVPEGWTTDPGFTSYLVKGDWVKMAKRCSLENPVPIMCTTPESGEHYGLISAGGRYYFTDDLAWSILEIIKPTTLDGILKKIFDENERSIKMKVLEEVETEEDLEEEREKAEIALMEQMKAAPGYLDWQEMDSD
;
A
#
# COMPACT_ATOMS: atom_id res chain seq x y z
N MET A 1 -41.03 -0.99 13.04
CA MET A 1 -40.35 -0.28 11.95
C MET A 1 -38.88 -0.59 12.06
N SER A 2 -38.36 -1.34 11.08
CA SER A 2 -36.97 -1.79 11.05
C SER A 2 -36.04 -0.58 10.94
N ARG A 3 -35.10 -0.47 11.87
CA ARG A 3 -34.05 0.53 11.87
C ARG A 3 -33.14 0.21 10.69
N SER A 4 -33.11 1.07 9.68
CA SER A 4 -32.08 1.04 8.64
C SER A 4 -30.70 1.06 9.32
N PRO A 5 -29.69 0.32 8.83
CA PRO A 5 -28.36 0.43 9.38
C PRO A 5 -27.93 1.89 9.20
N THR A 6 -27.62 2.57 10.31
CA THR A 6 -27.06 3.92 10.30
C THR A 6 -25.87 3.92 9.35
N LEU A 7 -25.89 4.81 8.34
CA LEU A 7 -24.68 5.22 7.64
C LEU A 7 -23.65 5.50 8.73
N ARG A 8 -22.57 4.73 8.77
CA ARG A 8 -21.45 5.03 9.66
C ARG A 8 -21.01 6.42 9.28
N GLU A 9 -21.13 7.37 10.20
CA GLU A 9 -20.56 8.70 10.00
C GLU A 9 -19.07 8.50 9.69
N VAL A 10 -18.56 9.29 8.77
CA VAL A 10 -17.12 9.32 8.46
C VAL A 10 -16.49 10.31 9.45
N PRO A 11 -15.39 9.93 10.14
CA PRO A 11 -14.73 10.85 11.08
C PRO A 11 -14.27 12.14 10.41
N GLU A 12 -14.23 13.24 11.18
CA GLU A 12 -13.69 14.50 10.70
C GLU A 12 -12.25 14.31 10.24
N GLY A 13 -11.89 14.90 9.09
CA GLY A 13 -10.58 14.69 8.47
C GLY A 13 -10.43 13.38 7.70
N TRP A 14 -11.44 12.51 7.64
CA TRP A 14 -11.44 11.25 6.86
C TRP A 14 -12.44 11.28 5.70
N THR A 15 -12.25 10.42 4.71
CA THR A 15 -13.13 10.25 3.55
C THR A 15 -13.24 8.79 3.10
N THR A 16 -14.42 8.41 2.61
CA THR A 16 -14.67 7.10 1.96
C THR A 16 -14.79 7.21 0.44
N ASP A 17 -14.64 8.41 -0.12
CA ASP A 17 -14.76 8.66 -1.55
C ASP A 17 -13.76 7.79 -2.34
N PRO A 18 -14.21 6.92 -3.27
CA PRO A 18 -13.35 6.10 -4.11
C PRO A 18 -12.29 6.89 -4.89
N GLY A 19 -12.55 8.15 -5.22
CA GLY A 19 -11.58 9.06 -5.84
C GLY A 19 -10.33 9.25 -4.97
N PHE A 20 -10.49 9.21 -3.65
CA PHE A 20 -9.41 9.32 -2.68
C PHE A 20 -8.97 7.97 -2.12
N THR A 21 -9.85 6.98 -1.96
CA THR A 21 -9.47 5.73 -1.29
C THR A 21 -8.86 4.68 -2.24
N SER A 22 -9.07 4.81 -3.55
CA SER A 22 -8.67 3.75 -4.49
C SER A 22 -7.17 3.56 -4.66
N TYR A 23 -6.33 4.52 -4.27
CA TYR A 23 -4.87 4.36 -4.34
C TYR A 23 -4.35 3.35 -3.31
N LEU A 24 -5.06 3.15 -2.20
CA LEU A 24 -4.69 2.18 -1.14
C LEU A 24 -4.66 0.72 -1.63
N VAL A 25 -5.25 0.46 -2.80
CA VAL A 25 -5.33 -0.87 -3.41
C VAL A 25 -4.94 -0.82 -4.89
N LYS A 26 -4.11 0.16 -5.27
CA LYS A 26 -3.53 0.29 -6.61
C LYS A 26 -2.05 0.67 -6.51
N GLY A 27 -1.32 0.48 -7.62
CA GLY A 27 0.09 0.88 -7.71
C GLY A 27 0.95 0.23 -6.61
N ASP A 28 1.84 1.01 -6.02
CA ASP A 28 2.83 0.51 -5.07
C ASP A 28 2.21 -0.01 -3.78
N TRP A 29 1.03 0.47 -3.37
CA TRP A 29 0.33 -0.06 -2.20
C TRP A 29 -0.11 -1.52 -2.37
N VAL A 30 -0.39 -1.97 -3.60
CA VAL A 30 -0.67 -3.38 -3.87
C VAL A 30 0.58 -4.22 -3.67
N LYS A 31 1.73 -3.74 -4.15
CA LYS A 31 3.03 -4.40 -3.97
C LYS A 31 3.36 -4.49 -2.48
N MET A 32 3.23 -3.38 -1.76
CA MET A 32 3.41 -3.30 -0.32
C MET A 32 2.50 -4.28 0.43
N ALA A 33 1.20 -4.32 0.09
CA ALA A 33 0.26 -5.26 0.68
C ALA A 33 0.69 -6.72 0.46
N LYS A 34 1.13 -7.08 -0.76
CA LYS A 34 1.67 -8.42 -1.06
C LYS A 34 2.91 -8.76 -0.22
N ARG A 35 3.87 -7.83 -0.10
CA ARG A 35 5.08 -8.00 0.74
C ARG A 35 4.75 -8.23 2.21
N CYS A 36 3.66 -7.62 2.68
CA CYS A 36 3.10 -7.83 4.01
C CYS A 36 2.19 -9.08 4.13
N SER A 37 2.18 -9.96 3.12
CA SER A 37 1.32 -11.16 3.03
C SER A 37 -0.19 -10.85 3.11
N LEU A 38 -0.60 -9.66 2.68
CA LEU A 38 -1.99 -9.25 2.62
C LEU A 38 -2.56 -9.49 1.22
N GLU A 39 -3.43 -10.48 1.11
CA GLU A 39 -4.15 -10.77 -0.13
C GLU A 39 -5.48 -10.02 -0.20
N ASN A 40 -5.81 -9.52 -1.39
CA ASN A 40 -7.09 -8.86 -1.71
C ASN A 40 -7.48 -7.75 -0.71
N PRO A 41 -6.62 -6.75 -0.47
CA PRO A 41 -6.97 -5.63 0.39
C PRO A 41 -8.18 -4.88 -0.18
N VAL A 42 -9.05 -4.41 0.70
CA VAL A 42 -10.22 -3.60 0.39
C VAL A 42 -10.07 -2.24 1.07
N PRO A 43 -10.17 -1.12 0.34
CA PRO A 43 -10.07 0.20 0.93
C PRO A 43 -11.35 0.52 1.71
N ILE A 44 -11.21 1.12 2.89
CA ILE A 44 -12.34 1.54 3.72
C ILE A 44 -12.45 3.06 3.71
N MET A 45 -11.38 3.74 4.11
CA MET A 45 -11.31 5.21 4.17
C MET A 45 -9.86 5.68 4.21
N CYS A 46 -9.62 6.96 3.95
CA CYS A 46 -8.32 7.59 4.15
C CYS A 46 -8.49 8.98 4.75
N THR A 47 -7.42 9.54 5.27
CA THR A 47 -7.39 10.94 5.67
C THR A 47 -7.51 11.85 4.46
N THR A 48 -8.10 13.01 4.68
CA THR A 48 -8.26 14.08 3.68
C THR A 48 -6.98 14.91 3.60
N PRO A 49 -6.64 15.48 2.43
CA PRO A 49 -5.47 16.36 2.31
C PRO A 49 -5.46 17.51 3.33
N GLU A 50 -6.64 18.04 3.66
CA GLU A 50 -6.82 19.16 4.61
C GLU A 50 -6.49 18.78 6.05
N SER A 51 -6.57 17.49 6.40
CA SER A 51 -6.21 17.01 7.75
C SER A 51 -4.71 17.11 8.04
N GLY A 52 -3.87 17.13 7.00
CA GLY A 52 -2.41 17.04 7.12
C GLY A 52 -1.89 15.66 7.57
N GLU A 53 -2.78 14.72 7.83
CA GLU A 53 -2.47 13.33 8.14
C GLU A 53 -2.45 12.50 6.86
N HIS A 54 -1.62 11.45 6.83
CA HIS A 54 -1.41 10.63 5.64
C HIS A 54 -1.62 9.15 5.96
N TYR A 55 -2.85 8.82 6.38
CA TYR A 55 -3.25 7.48 6.77
C TYR A 55 -4.38 6.94 5.88
N GLY A 56 -4.27 5.66 5.54
CA GLY A 56 -5.36 4.89 4.94
C GLY A 56 -5.82 3.78 5.88
N LEU A 57 -7.09 3.40 5.83
CA LEU A 57 -7.64 2.23 6.51
C LEU A 57 -8.09 1.22 5.46
N ILE A 58 -7.54 0.01 5.54
CA ILE A 58 -7.86 -1.11 4.67
C ILE A 58 -8.31 -2.33 5.48
N SER A 59 -9.01 -3.27 4.84
CA SER A 59 -9.25 -4.61 5.38
C SER A 59 -8.72 -5.69 4.47
N ALA A 60 -8.19 -6.75 5.06
CA ALA A 60 -7.75 -7.96 4.37
C ALA A 60 -7.90 -9.15 5.32
N GLY A 61 -8.29 -10.33 4.81
CA GLY A 61 -8.38 -11.56 5.63
C GLY A 61 -9.25 -11.46 6.89
N GLY A 62 -10.25 -10.55 6.91
CA GLY A 62 -11.11 -10.31 8.08
C GLY A 62 -10.49 -9.44 9.18
N ARG A 63 -9.35 -8.80 8.91
CA ARG A 63 -8.64 -7.88 9.81
C ARG A 63 -8.57 -6.47 9.22
N TYR A 64 -8.11 -5.52 10.02
CA TYR A 64 -7.99 -4.11 9.65
C TYR A 64 -6.56 -3.61 9.82
N TYR A 65 -6.16 -2.71 8.94
CA TYR A 65 -4.79 -2.22 8.85
C TYR A 65 -4.78 -0.74 8.52
N PHE A 66 -3.84 0.00 9.10
CA PHE A 66 -3.50 1.32 8.60
C PHE A 66 -2.38 1.25 7.57
N THR A 67 -2.49 2.02 6.50
CA THR A 67 -1.35 2.41 5.66
C THR A 67 -0.82 3.72 6.21
N ASP A 68 0.50 3.85 6.35
CA ASP A 68 1.18 5.08 6.74
C ASP A 68 1.99 5.57 5.54
N ASP A 69 1.49 6.60 4.86
CA ASP A 69 2.12 7.06 3.62
C ASP A 69 3.43 7.81 3.88
N LEU A 70 3.68 8.29 5.11
CA LEU A 70 4.94 8.94 5.49
C LEU A 70 6.03 7.92 5.82
N ALA A 71 5.68 6.89 6.58
CA ALA A 71 6.60 5.82 6.98
C ALA A 71 6.73 4.71 5.92
N TRP A 72 5.88 4.74 4.89
CA TRP A 72 5.78 3.72 3.86
C TRP A 72 5.60 2.31 4.43
N SER A 73 4.65 2.16 5.36
CA SER A 73 4.44 0.91 6.09
C SER A 73 2.97 0.55 6.26
N ILE A 74 2.70 -0.73 6.53
CA ILE A 74 1.36 -1.21 6.89
C ILE A 74 1.35 -1.67 8.34
N LEU A 75 0.37 -1.20 9.11
CA LEU A 75 0.20 -1.51 10.53
C LEU A 75 -1.06 -2.33 10.76
N GLU A 76 -0.92 -3.56 11.28
CA GLU A 76 -2.06 -4.37 11.71
C GLU A 76 -2.68 -3.78 12.99
N ILE A 77 -3.99 -3.57 12.96
CA ILE A 77 -4.75 -3.15 14.13
C ILE A 77 -5.06 -4.38 15.00
N ILE A 78 -4.36 -4.50 16.12
CA ILE A 78 -4.50 -5.59 17.07
C ILE A 78 -5.71 -5.37 17.99
N LYS A 79 -5.95 -4.11 18.41
CA LYS A 79 -7.14 -3.72 19.17
C LYS A 79 -7.52 -2.26 18.89
N PRO A 80 -8.82 -1.96 18.70
CA PRO A 80 -9.95 -2.89 18.62
C PRO A 80 -9.99 -3.69 17.30
N THR A 81 -10.55 -4.90 17.31
CA THR A 81 -10.58 -5.79 16.13
C THR A 81 -11.82 -5.63 15.25
N THR A 82 -12.75 -4.75 15.62
CA THR A 82 -13.97 -4.48 14.86
C THR A 82 -13.92 -3.08 14.28
N LEU A 83 -14.45 -2.91 13.06
CA LEU A 83 -14.47 -1.60 12.41
C LEU A 83 -15.22 -0.55 13.26
N ASP A 84 -16.33 -0.91 13.90
CA ASP A 84 -17.03 0.03 14.79
C ASP A 84 -16.19 0.48 15.98
N GLY A 85 -15.41 -0.44 16.56
CA GLY A 85 -14.49 -0.10 17.64
C GLY A 85 -13.38 0.82 17.15
N ILE A 86 -12.86 0.58 15.95
CA ILE A 86 -11.79 1.39 15.35
C ILE A 86 -12.31 2.79 15.05
N LEU A 87 -13.44 2.89 14.34
CA LEU A 87 -14.08 4.17 14.03
C LEU A 87 -14.37 4.97 15.30
N LYS A 88 -14.90 4.33 16.35
CA LYS A 88 -15.12 5.00 17.63
C LYS A 88 -13.84 5.62 18.20
N LYS A 89 -12.70 4.92 18.10
CA LYS A 89 -11.42 5.45 18.58
C LYS A 89 -10.91 6.63 17.76
N ILE A 90 -11.13 6.61 16.45
CA ILE A 90 -10.83 7.72 15.54
C ILE A 90 -11.71 8.93 15.88
N PHE A 91 -13.02 8.72 16.04
CA PHE A 91 -13.97 9.77 16.44
C PHE A 91 -13.64 10.43 17.78
N ASP A 92 -13.21 9.64 18.77
CA ASP A 92 -12.87 10.16 20.10
C ASP A 92 -11.49 10.88 20.13
N GLU A 93 -10.87 11.14 18.97
CA GLU A 93 -9.48 11.64 18.80
C GLU A 93 -8.45 10.83 19.61
N ASN A 94 -8.79 9.58 19.90
CA ASN A 94 -8.04 8.71 20.79
C ASN A 94 -7.37 7.59 19.98
N GLU A 95 -6.92 7.93 18.78
CA GLU A 95 -6.21 7.03 17.87
C GLU A 95 -4.96 6.43 18.51
N ARG A 96 -4.28 7.19 19.39
CA ARG A 96 -3.14 6.72 20.20
C ARG A 96 -3.46 5.52 21.08
N SER A 97 -4.74 5.25 21.36
CA SER A 97 -5.18 4.08 22.11
C SER A 97 -5.44 2.84 21.25
N ILE A 98 -5.38 2.97 19.93
CA ILE A 98 -5.42 1.85 18.99
C ILE A 98 -4.07 1.13 19.10
N LYS A 99 -4.13 -0.16 19.43
CA LYS A 99 -2.94 -1.00 19.51
C LYS A 99 -2.65 -1.55 18.13
N MET A 100 -1.46 -1.28 17.65
CA MET A 100 -1.01 -1.62 16.31
C MET A 100 0.32 -2.36 16.35
N LYS A 101 0.60 -3.10 15.27
CA LYS A 101 1.90 -3.71 15.02
C LYS A 101 2.27 -3.46 13.56
N VAL A 102 3.47 -2.93 13.31
CA VAL A 102 4.03 -2.81 11.96
C VAL A 102 4.22 -4.22 11.38
N LEU A 103 3.74 -4.43 10.16
CA LEU A 103 3.96 -5.68 9.44
C LEU A 103 5.36 -5.70 8.85
N GLU A 104 5.94 -6.90 8.81
CA GLU A 104 7.22 -7.13 8.17
C GLU A 104 6.98 -7.25 6.66
N GLU A 105 7.74 -6.48 5.89
CA GLU A 105 7.80 -6.61 4.44
C GLU A 105 8.77 -7.71 4.08
N VAL A 106 8.30 -8.67 3.29
CA VAL A 106 9.14 -9.71 2.71
C VAL A 106 9.09 -9.56 1.20
N GLU A 107 10.25 -9.47 0.56
CA GLU A 107 10.36 -9.44 -0.90
C GLU A 107 9.66 -10.65 -1.51
N THR A 108 8.86 -10.39 -2.54
CA THR A 108 8.13 -11.41 -3.28
C THR A 108 8.96 -11.90 -4.47
N GLU A 109 8.60 -13.05 -5.05
CA GLU A 109 9.26 -13.51 -6.29
C GLU A 109 9.07 -12.51 -7.44
N GLU A 110 7.93 -11.82 -7.48
CA GLU A 110 7.69 -10.73 -8.45
C GLU A 110 8.71 -9.60 -8.28
N ASP A 111 9.03 -9.22 -7.03
CA ASP A 111 10.05 -8.20 -6.74
C ASP A 111 11.45 -8.66 -7.21
N LEU A 112 11.79 -9.92 -6.94
CA LEU A 112 13.08 -10.49 -7.34
C LEU A 112 13.22 -10.58 -8.87
N GLU A 113 12.15 -10.90 -9.60
CA GLU A 113 12.15 -10.91 -11.06
C GLU A 113 12.29 -9.49 -11.63
N GLU A 114 11.55 -8.51 -11.09
CA GLU A 114 11.68 -7.10 -11.51
C GLU A 114 13.12 -6.59 -11.33
N GLU A 115 13.79 -6.94 -10.25
CA GLU A 115 15.19 -6.55 -10.03
C GLU A 115 16.16 -7.29 -10.96
N ARG A 116 15.91 -8.56 -11.32
CA ARG A 116 16.69 -9.30 -12.33
C ARG A 116 16.56 -8.65 -13.71
N GLU A 117 15.34 -8.35 -14.14
CA GLU A 117 15.06 -7.71 -15.43
C GLU A 117 15.73 -6.33 -15.52
N LYS A 118 15.63 -5.52 -14.46
CA LYS A 118 16.33 -4.22 -14.39
C LYS A 118 17.85 -4.38 -14.48
N ALA A 119 18.41 -5.39 -13.81
CA ALA A 119 19.85 -5.66 -13.87
C ALA A 119 20.29 -6.10 -15.27
N GLU A 120 19.49 -6.91 -15.97
CA GLU A 120 19.76 -7.33 -17.34
C GLU A 120 19.71 -6.14 -18.31
N ILE A 121 18.70 -5.27 -18.19
CA ILE A 121 18.59 -4.04 -18.99
C ILE A 121 19.80 -3.14 -18.73
N ALA A 122 20.16 -2.89 -17.47
CA ALA A 122 21.30 -2.07 -17.11
C ALA A 122 22.62 -2.65 -17.65
N LEU A 123 22.79 -3.97 -17.63
CA LEU A 123 23.93 -4.64 -18.23
C LEU A 123 23.97 -4.44 -19.75
N MET A 124 22.83 -4.58 -20.43
CA MET A 124 22.74 -4.35 -21.88
C MET A 124 23.09 -2.89 -22.25
N GLU A 125 22.60 -1.92 -21.48
CA GLU A 125 22.94 -0.50 -21.66
C GLU A 125 24.42 -0.23 -21.44
N GLN A 126 25.02 -0.83 -20.41
CA GLN A 126 26.45 -0.72 -20.16
C GLN A 126 27.28 -1.31 -21.31
N MET A 127 26.87 -2.46 -21.85
CA MET A 127 27.52 -3.08 -23.01
C MET A 127 27.42 -2.18 -24.25
N LYS A 128 26.25 -1.60 -24.52
CA LYS A 128 26.05 -0.65 -25.64
C LYS A 128 26.90 0.61 -25.51
N ALA A 129 27.17 1.04 -24.28
CA ALA A 129 28.02 2.20 -24.00
C ALA A 129 29.53 1.90 -24.12
N ALA A 130 29.92 0.63 -24.25
CA ALA A 130 31.32 0.24 -24.36
C ALA A 130 31.89 0.57 -25.76
N PRO A 131 33.13 1.10 -25.87
CA PRO A 131 33.71 1.56 -27.13
C PRO A 131 33.81 0.50 -28.25
N GLY A 132 33.80 -0.79 -27.90
CA GLY A 132 33.92 -1.90 -28.85
C GLY A 132 32.60 -2.53 -29.30
N TYR A 133 31.44 -2.08 -28.80
CA TYR A 133 30.15 -2.71 -29.13
C TYR A 133 29.73 -2.52 -30.60
N LEU A 134 30.15 -1.42 -31.23
CA LEU A 134 29.91 -1.15 -32.66
C LEU A 134 30.68 -2.12 -33.58
N ASP A 135 31.91 -2.50 -33.22
CA ASP A 135 32.72 -3.46 -34.00
C ASP A 135 32.10 -4.86 -34.01
N TRP A 136 31.40 -5.27 -32.94
CA TRP A 136 30.72 -6.58 -32.87
C TRP A 136 29.44 -6.65 -33.72
N GLN A 137 28.70 -5.55 -33.87
CA GLN A 137 27.52 -5.53 -34.75
C GLN A 137 27.87 -5.65 -36.25
N GLU A 138 29.02 -5.11 -36.66
CA GLU A 138 29.51 -5.25 -38.04
C GLU A 138 30.00 -6.68 -38.34
N MET A 139 30.49 -7.43 -37.35
CA MET A 139 30.98 -8.80 -37.52
C MET A 139 29.88 -9.88 -37.63
N ASP A 140 28.70 -9.65 -37.05
CA ASP A 140 27.55 -10.58 -37.13
C ASP A 140 26.69 -10.38 -38.41
N SER A 141 27.09 -9.47 -39.30
CA SER A 141 26.36 -9.10 -40.52
C SER A 141 26.89 -9.77 -41.82
N ASP A 142 27.89 -10.66 -41.73
CA ASP A 142 28.51 -11.37 -42.88
C ASP A 142 28.06 -12.84 -43.02
#